data_AF-A0A5P9D0R3-F1
#
_entry.id   AF-A0A5P9D0R3-F1
#
_cell.length_a   1.000
_cell.length_b   1.000
_cell.length_c   1.000
_cell.angle_alpha   90.00
_cell.angle_beta   90.00
_cell.angle_gamma   90.00
#
_symmetry.space_group_name_H-M   'P 1'
#
loop_
_entity.id
_entity.type
_entity.pdbx_description
1 polymer ?
#
loop_
_entity_poly.entity_id
_entity_poly.type
_entity_poly.pdbx_seq_one_letter_code
_entity_poly.pdbx_strand_id
1 'polypeptide(L)' 'MARRWKPGDKITPGVLNDCLDTMAKIINLPGGEKYVPMYQRLERELQALEERQDALTRIRARARGLEQHAS' A
#
# COMPACT_ATOMS: atom_id res chain seq x y z
N MET A 1 6.75 15.72 -11.16
CA MET A 1 7.71 16.04 -10.07
C MET A 1 7.50 15.04 -8.95
N ALA A 2 8.50 14.23 -8.59
CA ALA A 2 8.39 13.31 -7.46
C ALA A 2 8.35 14.12 -6.14
N ARG A 3 7.32 13.90 -5.31
CA ARG A 3 7.20 14.53 -3.98
C ARG A 3 8.39 14.08 -3.13
N ARG A 4 9.11 15.03 -2.53
CA ARG A 4 10.17 14.72 -1.55
C ARG A 4 9.52 14.19 -0.27
N TRP A 5 9.73 12.91 0.02
CA TRP A 5 9.27 12.27 1.25
C TRP A 5 9.96 12.87 2.48
N LYS A 6 9.20 13.09 3.55
CA LYS A 6 9.69 13.62 4.83
C LYS A 6 9.43 12.62 5.96
N PRO A 7 10.29 12.60 7.01
CA PRO A 7 9.99 11.85 8.22
C PRO A 7 8.61 12.23 8.77
N GLY A 8 7.74 11.24 8.96
CA GLY A 8 6.35 11.41 9.40
C GLY A 8 5.30 11.40 8.28
N ASP A 9 5.71 11.42 7.01
CA ASP A 9 4.79 11.15 5.90
C ASP A 9 4.26 9.71 6.00
N LYS A 10 2.94 9.54 5.89
CA LYS A 10 2.28 8.24 5.98
C LYS A 10 2.64 7.38 4.76
N ILE A 11 2.92 6.10 5.01
CA ILE A 11 3.00 5.10 3.95
C ILE A 11 1.56 4.75 3.56
N THR A 12 1.17 5.10 2.34
CA THR A 12 -0.13 4.77 1.76
C THR A 12 0.05 3.73 0.67
N PRO A 13 -1.04 3.02 0.26
CA PRO A 13 -1.00 2.12 -0.90
C PRO A 13 -0.44 2.81 -2.16
N GLY A 14 -0.80 4.08 -2.39
CA GLY A 14 -0.28 4.86 -3.52
C GLY A 14 1.24 5.04 -3.48
N VAL A 15 1.81 5.32 -2.31
CA VAL A 15 3.28 5.45 -2.16
C VAL A 15 3.97 4.12 -2.45
N LEU A 16 3.41 3.00 -1.98
CA LEU A 16 3.97 1.69 -2.26
C LEU A 16 3.88 1.31 -3.74
N ASN A 17 2.78 1.64 -4.42
CA ASN A 17 2.65 1.48 -5.87
C ASN A 17 3.72 2.27 -6.64
N ASP A 18 3.94 3.54 -6.29
CA ASP A 18 5.00 4.36 -6.90
C ASP A 18 6.40 3.75 -6.68
N CYS A 19 6.63 3.16 -5.50
CA CYS A 19 7.86 2.46 -5.18
C CYS A 19 8.03 1.18 -6.00
N LEU A 20 6.98 0.37 -6.14
CA LEU A 20 6.97 -0.85 -6.96
C LEU A 20 7.24 -0.53 -8.43
N ASP A 21 6.62 0.51 -8.99
CA ASP A 21 6.88 0.98 -10.36
C ASP A 21 8.35 1.37 -10.57
N THR A 22 8.93 2.04 -9.57
CA THR A 22 10.34 2.42 -9.58
C THR A 22 11.25 1.20 -9.50
N MET A 23 10.92 0.24 -8.63
CA MET A 23 11.68 -1.00 -8.51
C MET A 23 11.58 -1.87 -9.76
N ALA A 24 10.42 -1.95 -10.42
CA ALA A 24 10.26 -2.66 -11.68
C ALA A 24 11.22 -2.11 -12.76
N LYS A 25 11.35 -0.78 -12.85
CA LYS A 25 12.32 -0.13 -13.76
C LYS A 25 13.77 -0.52 -13.43
N ILE A 26 14.12 -0.61 -12.14
CA ILE A 26 15.47 -1.02 -11.70
C ILE A 26 15.73 -2.50 -11.99
N ILE A 27 14.75 -3.37 -11.71
CA ILE A 27 14.87 -4.81 -11.92
C ILE A 27 15.04 -5.14 -13.41
N ASN A 28 14.45 -4.33 -14.28
CA ASN A 28 14.60 -4.48 -15.74
C ASN A 28 16.00 -4.10 -16.28
N LEU A 29 16.89 -3.54 -15.45
CA LEU A 29 18.27 -3.26 -15.82
C LEU A 29 19.17 -4.49 -15.56
N PRO A 30 20.30 -4.65 -16.27
CA PRO A 30 21.25 -5.73 -16.02
C PRO A 30 21.72 -5.77 -14.56
N GLY A 31 21.61 -6.93 -13.90
CA GLY A 31 21.95 -7.10 -12.48
C GLY A 31 20.86 -6.60 -11.51
N GLY A 32 19.69 -6.23 -12.03
CA GLY A 32 18.53 -5.77 -11.25
C GLY A 32 17.81 -6.88 -10.50
N GLU A 33 18.00 -8.15 -10.89
CA GLU A 33 17.39 -9.32 -10.27
C GLU A 33 17.70 -9.46 -8.77
N LYS A 34 18.82 -8.90 -8.31
CA LYS A 34 19.19 -8.85 -6.89
C LYS A 34 18.19 -8.09 -6.02
N TYR A 35 17.36 -7.23 -6.61
CA TYR A 35 16.34 -6.46 -5.92
C TYR A 35 14.96 -7.13 -5.89
N VAL A 36 14.78 -8.27 -6.57
CA VAL A 36 13.51 -9.02 -6.56
C VAL A 36 13.02 -9.35 -5.14
N PRO A 37 13.88 -9.77 -4.18
CA PRO A 37 13.42 -10.02 -2.81
C PRO A 37 12.85 -8.78 -2.11
N MET A 38 13.35 -7.59 -2.43
CA MET A 38 12.81 -6.34 -1.89
C MET A 38 11.47 -6.01 -2.53
N TYR A 39 11.35 -6.20 -3.85
CA TYR A 39 10.11 -5.97 -4.59
C TYR A 39 8.96 -6.83 -4.05
N GLN A 40 9.21 -8.14 -3.88
CA GLN A 40 8.23 -9.06 -3.31
C GLN A 40 7.79 -8.71 -1.88
N ARG A 41 8.69 -8.13 -1.07
CA ARG A 41 8.34 -7.64 0.27
C ARG A 41 7.39 -6.45 0.19
N LEU A 42 7.67 -5.49 -0.69
CA LEU A 42 6.80 -4.33 -0.89
C LEU A 42 5.43 -4.72 -1.46
N GLU A 43 5.35 -5.70 -2.36
CA GLU A 43 4.07 -6.23 -2.84
C GLU A 43 3.22 -6.80 -1.69
N ARG A 44 3.84 -7.57 -0.78
CA ARG A 44 3.12 -8.10 0.39
C ARG A 44 2.67 -7.00 1.35
N GLU A 45 3.48 -5.96 1.53
CA GLU A 45 3.11 -4.81 2.35
C GLU A 45 1.95 -4.01 1.75
N LEU A 46 1.94 -3.85 0.42
CA LEU A 46 0.84 -3.22 -0.31
C LEU A 46 -0.45 -4.01 -0.10
N GLN A 47 -0.42 -5.31 -0.36
CA GLN A 47 -1.58 -6.18 -0.17
C GLN A 47 -2.11 -6.10 1.28
N ALA A 48 -1.21 -6.16 2.27
CA ALA A 48 -1.61 -6.08 3.68
C ALA A 48 -2.25 -4.72 4.04
N LEU A 49 -1.80 -3.61 3.43
CA LEU A 49 -2.39 -2.29 3.64
C LEU A 49 -3.77 -2.17 2.99
N GLU A 50 -3.93 -2.67 1.76
CA GLU A 50 -5.21 -2.69 1.06
C GLU A 50 -6.24 -3.52 1.81
N GLU A 51 -5.87 -4.74 2.24
CA GLU A 51 -6.75 -5.61 3.04
C GLU A 51 -7.19 -4.95 4.35
N ARG A 52 -6.28 -4.24 5.04
CA ARG A 52 -6.60 -3.47 6.25
C ARG A 52 -7.56 -2.33 5.96
N GLN A 53 -7.37 -1.60 4.86
CA GLN A 53 -8.21 -0.48 4.49
C GLN A 53 -9.62 -0.94 4.12
N ASP A 54 -9.73 -2.05 3.41
CA ASP A 54 -11.00 -2.69 3.08
C ASP A 54 -11.72 -3.22 4.31
N ALA A 55 -10.99 -3.89 5.22
CA ALA A 55 -11.55 -4.37 6.48
C ALA A 55 -12.10 -3.22 7.32
N LEU A 56 -11.36 -2.12 7.46
CA LEU A 56 -11.82 -0.92 8.16
C LEU A 56 -13.06 -0.32 7.50
N THR A 57 -13.11 -0.30 6.17
CA THR A 57 -14.26 0.20 5.41
C THR A 57 -15.51 -0.65 5.69
N ARG A 58 -15.38 -1.98 5.67
CA ARG A 58 -16.47 -2.91 6.02
C ARG A 58 -16.92 -2.77 7.48
N ILE A 59 -15.98 -2.65 8.42
CA ILE A 59 -16.27 -2.44 9.85
C ILE A 59 -17.06 -1.14 10.04
N ARG A 60 -16.63 -0.04 9.42
CA ARG A 60 -17.32 1.25 9.51
C ARG A 60 -18.72 1.22 8.89
N ALA A 61 -18.87 0.54 7.74
CA ALA A 61 -20.18 0.37 7.13
C ALA A 61 -21.14 -0.42 8.03
N ARG A 62 -20.64 -1.50 8.65
CA ARG A 62 -21.42 -2.30 9.61
C ARG A 62 -21.80 -1.51 10.85
N ALA A 63 -20.87 -0.72 11.42
CA ALA A 63 -21.14 0.14 12.57
C ALA A 63 -22.28 1.14 12.28
N ARG A 64 -22.23 1.83 11.13
CA ARG A 64 -23.30 2.75 10.71
C ARG A 64 -24.65 2.06 10.52
N GLY A 65 -24.66 0.85 9.95
CA GLY A 65 -25.89 0.07 9.81
C GLY A 65 -26.51 -0.31 11.16
N LEU A 66 -25.70 -0.64 12.16
CA LEU A 66 -26.18 -0.94 13.51
C LEU A 66 -26.77 0.29 14.21
N GLU A 67 -26.17 1.47 14.05
CA GLU A 67 -26.69 2.74 14.61
C GLU A 67 -28.05 3.11 14.02
N GLN A 68 -28.26 2.86 12.71
CA GLN A 68 -29.52 3.16 12.02
C GLN A 68 -30.69 2.26 12.43
N HIS A 69 -30.43 1.06 12.95
CA HIS A 69 -31.46 0.14 13.46
C HIS A 69 -31.70 0.27 14.98
N ALA A 70 -30.89 1.07 15.67
CA ALA A 70 -30.99 1.32 17.11
C ALA A 70 -31.71 2.64 17.46
N SER A 71 -32.15 3.41 16.45
CA SER A 71 -33.02 4.59 16.58
C SER A 71 -34.43 4.27 16.10
#